data_AF-A0A9D9Y1N9-F1
#
_entry.id   AF-A0A9D9Y1N9-F1
#
_cell.length_a   1.000
_cell.length_b   1.000
_cell.length_c   1.000
_cell.angle_alpha   90.00
_cell.angle_beta   90.00
_cell.angle_gamma   90.00
#
_symmetry.space_group_name_H-M   'P 1'
#
loop_
_entity.id
_entity.type
_entity.pdbx_description
1 polymer ?
#
loop_
_entity_poly.entity_id
_entity_poly.type
_entity_poly.pdbx_seq_one_letter_code
_entity_poly.pdbx_strand_id
1 'polypeptide(L)'
;MSVKNVLLGVLAGAATGAAIGVLFAPDKGKSTRKKIMEKGDNYLSDFELTLNGYLDMINRKMENMKLEITHMSTNGKAKMEDALTDVINTKTK
;
A
#
# COMPACT_ATOMS: atom_id res chain seq x y z
N MET A 1 -19.55 8.22 -0.16
CA MET A 1 -18.65 7.14 0.29
C MET A 1 -17.97 7.57 1.59
N SER A 2 -18.13 6.84 2.69
CA SER A 2 -17.45 7.20 3.94
C SER A 2 -15.98 6.81 3.85
N VAL A 3 -15.07 7.74 4.20
CA VAL A 3 -13.59 7.54 4.19
C VAL A 3 -13.18 6.27 4.93
N LYS A 4 -13.95 5.87 5.95
CA LYS A 4 -13.72 4.65 6.74
C LYS A 4 -13.78 3.38 5.89
N ASN A 5 -14.71 3.28 4.94
CA ASN A 5 -14.88 2.08 4.11
C ASN A 5 -13.75 1.97 3.07
N VAL A 6 -13.30 3.11 2.54
CA VAL A 6 -12.15 3.17 1.63
C VAL A 6 -10.88 2.77 2.38
N LEU A 7 -10.66 3.32 3.58
CA LEU A 7 -9.51 2.99 4.41
C LEU A 7 -9.48 1.49 4.77
N LEU A 8 -10.64 0.91 5.12
CA LEU A 8 -10.74 -0.51 5.42
C LEU A 8 -10.45 -1.39 4.20
N GLY A 9 -10.93 -1.00 3.02
CA GLY A 9 -10.62 -1.70 1.76
C GLY A 9 -9.13 -1.65 1.41
N VAL A 10 -8.48 -0.50 1.61
CA VAL A 10 -7.04 -0.35 1.40
C VAL A 10 -6.23 -1.20 2.38
N LEU A 11 -6.58 -1.19 3.67
CA LEU A 11 -5.90 -2.01 4.68
C LEU A 11 -6.07 -3.50 4.41
N ALA A 12 -7.28 -3.94 4.07
CA ALA A 12 -7.54 -5.33 3.71
C ALA A 12 -6.78 -5.75 2.45
N GLY A 13 -6.72 -4.87 1.43
CA GLY A 13 -5.96 -5.09 0.20
C GLY A 13 -4.46 -5.17 0.46
N ALA A 14 -3.91 -4.28 1.29
CA ALA A 14 -2.49 -4.28 1.66
C ALA A 14 -2.11 -5.53 2.47
N ALA A 15 -2.91 -5.91 3.47
CA ALA A 15 -2.65 -7.11 4.27
C ALA A 15 -2.69 -8.39 3.41
N THR A 16 -3.71 -8.52 2.56
CA THR A 16 -3.84 -9.65 1.64
C THR A 16 -2.71 -9.66 0.62
N GLY A 17 -2.35 -8.51 0.06
CA GLY A 17 -1.25 -8.37 -0.89
C GLY A 17 0.12 -8.68 -0.28
N ALA A 18 0.37 -8.23 0.95
CA ALA A 18 1.60 -8.54 1.68
C ALA A 18 1.68 -10.03 2.03
N ALA A 19 0.58 -10.63 2.49
CA ALA A 19 0.52 -12.07 2.76
C ALA A 19 0.84 -12.88 1.49
N ILE A 20 0.20 -12.54 0.36
CA ILE A 20 0.47 -13.20 -0.93
C ILE A 20 1.92 -12.95 -1.37
N GLY A 21 2.43 -11.71 -1.27
CA GLY A 21 3.79 -11.37 -1.68
C GLY A 21 4.87 -12.07 -0.85
N VAL A 22 4.67 -12.20 0.46
CA VAL A 22 5.57 -12.95 1.35
C VAL A 22 5.50 -14.45 1.07
N LEU A 23 4.32 -15.00 0.78
CA LEU A 23 4.17 -16.41 0.43
C LEU A 23 4.78 -16.74 -0.94
N PHE A 24 4.62 -15.84 -1.93
CA PHE A 24 5.18 -16.02 -3.28
C PHE A 24 6.68 -15.77 -3.36
N ALA A 25 7.25 -14.95 -2.46
CA ALA A 25 8.69 -14.71 -2.36
C ALA A 25 9.26 -15.41 -1.11
N PRO A 26 9.51 -16.73 -1.16
CA PRO A 26 10.12 -17.44 -0.05
C PRO A 26 11.61 -17.10 0.04
N ASP A 27 11.95 -16.24 1.00
CA ASP A 27 13.33 -16.07 1.43
C ASP A 27 13.75 -17.34 2.20
N LYS A 28 14.98 -17.83 2.02
CA LYS A 28 15.43 -19.06 2.69
C LYS A 28 15.34 -18.88 4.22
N GLY A 29 14.62 -19.76 4.92
CA GLY A 29 14.35 -19.62 6.36
C GLY A 29 15.58 -19.41 7.24
N LYS A 30 16.74 -19.97 6.86
CA LYS A 30 18.04 -19.72 7.53
C LYS A 30 18.45 -18.25 7.47
N SER A 31 18.27 -17.60 6.31
CA SER A 31 18.54 -16.17 6.13
C SER A 31 17.53 -15.32 6.87
N THR A 32 16.25 -15.69 6.88
CA THR A 32 15.21 -14.95 7.64
C THR A 32 15.49 -14.97 9.13
N ARG A 33 15.80 -16.15 9.70
CA ARG A 33 16.12 -16.27 11.12
C ARG A 33 17.40 -15.53 11.48
N LYS A 34 18.44 -15.61 10.63
CA LYS A 34 19.68 -14.83 10.81
C LYS A 34 19.42 -13.33 10.75
N LYS A 35 18.66 -12.85 9.75
CA LYS A 35 18.26 -11.45 9.62
C LYS A 35 17.53 -10.99 10.88
N ILE A 36 16.53 -11.72 11.38
CA ILE A 36 15.80 -11.35 12.60
C ILE A 36 16.75 -11.18 13.80
N MET A 37 17.73 -12.08 13.95
CA MET A 37 18.72 -12.02 15.03
C MET A 37 19.72 -10.86 14.88
N GLU A 38 20.23 -10.59 13.68
CA GLU A 38 21.19 -9.49 13.43
C GLU A 38 20.54 -8.11 13.37
N LYS A 39 19.26 -8.02 12.97
CA LYS A 39 18.58 -6.76 12.63
C LYS A 39 17.63 -6.24 13.72
N GLY A 40 17.45 -6.94 14.84
CA GLY A 40 16.46 -6.61 15.87
C GLY A 40 16.46 -5.14 16.31
N ASP A 41 17.62 -4.58 16.64
CA ASP A 41 17.75 -3.16 17.05
C ASP A 41 18.21 -2.25 15.91
N ASN A 42 19.25 -2.65 15.16
CA ASN A 42 19.87 -1.78 14.15
C ASN A 42 18.96 -1.48 12.96
N TYR A 43 17.97 -2.34 12.68
CA TYR A 43 17.08 -2.11 11.54
C TYR A 43 16.00 -1.11 11.85
N LEU A 44 15.56 -0.96 13.11
CA LEU A 44 14.56 0.04 13.45
C LEU A 44 15.14 1.46 13.26
N SER A 45 16.36 1.69 13.74
CA SER A 45 17.04 2.98 13.61
C SER A 45 17.39 3.33 12.15
N ASP A 46 17.96 2.38 11.40
CA ASP A 46 18.25 2.57 9.97
C ASP A 46 16.97 2.76 9.16
N PHE A 47 15.89 2.06 9.53
CA PHE A 47 14.59 2.19 8.90
C PHE A 47 13.97 3.54 9.23
N GLU A 48 14.02 4.04 10.47
CA GLU A 48 13.52 5.38 10.82
C GLU A 48 14.26 6.48 10.06
N LEU A 49 15.59 6.43 9.96
CA LEU A 49 16.37 7.39 9.16
C LEU A 49 15.99 7.34 7.68
N THR A 50 15.89 6.14 7.11
CA THR A 50 15.53 5.94 5.70
C THR A 50 14.07 6.34 5.45
N LEU A 51 13.17 6.04 6.39
CA LEU A 51 11.76 6.40 6.34
C LEU A 51 11.58 7.90 6.42
N ASN A 52 12.29 8.62 7.28
CA ASN A 52 12.20 10.07 7.34
C ASN A 52 12.60 10.71 6.00
N GLY A 53 13.68 10.23 5.37
CA GLY A 53 14.05 10.67 4.02
C GLY A 53 13.01 10.31 2.95
N TYR A 54 12.36 9.15 3.08
CA TYR A 54 11.28 8.73 2.19
C TYR A 54 10.00 9.52 2.40
N LEU A 55 9.62 9.80 3.65
CA LEU A 55 8.47 10.61 4.02
C LEU A 55 8.62 12.02 3.48
N ASP A 56 9.82 12.59 3.56
CA ASP A 56 10.12 13.89 2.94
C ASP A 56 9.96 13.85 1.41
N MET A 57 10.42 12.78 0.76
CA MET A 57 10.25 12.63 -0.68
C MET A 57 8.79 12.39 -1.07
N ILE A 58 8.04 11.61 -0.27
CA ILE A 58 6.61 11.35 -0.44
C ILE A 58 5.83 12.64 -0.24
N ASN A 59 6.13 13.45 0.77
CA ASN A 59 5.48 14.72 1.03
C ASN A 59 5.67 15.67 -0.16
N ARG A 60 6.92 15.82 -0.65
CA ARG A 60 7.22 16.63 -1.85
C ARG A 60 6.54 16.09 -3.10
N LYS A 61 6.55 14.76 -3.32
CA LYS A 61 5.85 14.15 -4.46
C LYS A 61 4.34 14.26 -4.31
N MET A 62 3.77 14.16 -3.11
CA MET A 62 2.34 14.26 -2.86
C MET A 62 1.79 15.64 -3.18
N GLU A 63 2.54 16.72 -2.96
CA GLU A 63 2.14 18.06 -3.40
C GLU A 63 2.02 18.14 -4.92
N ASN A 64 3.03 17.66 -5.65
CA ASN A 64 2.99 17.63 -7.11
C ASN A 64 1.93 16.64 -7.64
N MET A 65 1.80 15.51 -6.98
CA MET A 65 0.84 14.46 -7.31
C MET A 65 -0.59 14.88 -6.96
N LYS A 66 -0.84 15.77 -5.99
CA LYS A 66 -2.20 16.32 -5.74
C LYS A 66 -2.71 17.10 -6.95
N LEU A 67 -1.86 17.89 -7.60
CA LEU A 67 -2.22 18.64 -8.81
C LEU A 67 -2.53 17.68 -9.97
N GLU A 68 -1.71 16.63 -10.13
CA GLU A 68 -1.88 15.64 -11.20
C GLU A 68 -3.02 14.64 -10.94
N ILE A 69 -3.19 14.20 -9.69
CA ILE A 69 -4.32 13.39 -9.19
C ILE A 69 -5.61 14.14 -9.39
N THR A 70 -5.68 15.46 -9.21
CA THR A 70 -6.93 16.19 -9.44
C THR A 70 -7.36 16.11 -10.90
N HIS A 71 -6.40 16.13 -11.85
CA HIS A 71 -6.65 15.96 -13.29
C HIS A 71 -6.84 14.50 -13.72
N MET A 72 -6.21 13.54 -13.05
CA MET A 72 -6.41 12.10 -13.30
C MET A 72 -7.64 11.55 -12.58
N SER A 73 -8.09 12.16 -11.50
CA SER A 73 -9.23 11.76 -10.67
C SER A 73 -10.54 11.92 -11.43
N THR A 74 -10.68 12.89 -12.33
CA THR A 74 -11.86 13.01 -13.19
C THR A 74 -12.02 11.80 -14.13
N ASN A 75 -10.93 11.31 -14.73
CA ASN A 75 -10.97 10.14 -15.62
C ASN A 75 -10.86 8.80 -14.87
N GLY A 76 -10.16 8.78 -13.74
CA GLY A 76 -9.93 7.61 -12.90
C GLY A 76 -11.10 7.29 -11.99
N LYS A 77 -11.80 8.29 -11.44
CA LYS A 77 -13.03 8.07 -10.67
C LYS A 77 -14.12 7.47 -11.54
N ALA A 78 -14.29 7.93 -12.79
CA ALA A 78 -15.28 7.36 -13.70
C ALA A 78 -15.04 5.86 -13.95
N LYS A 79 -13.79 5.47 -14.26
CA LYS A 79 -13.44 4.05 -14.47
C LYS A 79 -13.53 3.21 -13.20
N MET A 80 -13.23 3.81 -12.05
CA MET A 80 -13.27 3.11 -10.77
C MET A 80 -14.71 2.98 -10.23
N GLU A 81 -15.58 3.96 -10.45
CA GLU A 81 -17.01 3.85 -10.17
C GLU A 81 -17.67 2.79 -11.04
N ASP A 82 -17.35 2.71 -12.34
CA ASP A 82 -17.87 1.66 -13.22
C ASP A 82 -17.42 0.26 -12.75
N ALA A 83 -16.12 0.08 -12.44
CA ALA A 83 -15.60 -1.20 -11.96
C ALA A 83 -16.17 -1.59 -10.57
N LEU A 84 -16.40 -0.62 -9.68
CA LEU A 84 -17.03 -0.88 -8.38
C LEU A 84 -18.51 -1.24 -8.54
N THR A 85 -19.23 -0.59 -9.45
CA THR A 85 -20.64 -0.86 -9.73
C THR A 85 -20.83 -2.25 -10.34
N ASP A 86 -19.93 -2.66 -11.23
CA ASP A 86 -19.92 -4.01 -11.81
C ASP A 86 -19.63 -5.12 -10.77
N VAL A 87 -18.71 -4.87 -9.83
CA VAL A 87 -18.41 -5.83 -8.75
C VAL A 87 -19.58 -5.94 -7.76
N ILE A 88 -20.27 -4.85 -7.48
CA ILE A 88 -21.46 -4.84 -6.60
C ILE A 88 -22.63 -5.58 -7.27
N ASN A 89 -22.88 -5.36 -8.57
CA ASN A 89 -23.95 -6.05 -9.30
C ASN A 89 -23.66 -7.54 -9.53
N THR A 90 -22.40 -7.93 -9.69
CA THR A 90 -22.01 -9.34 -9.86
C THR A 90 -22.26 -10.19 -8.61
N LYS A 91 -22.37 -9.58 -7.41
CA LYS A 91 -22.72 -10.31 -6.16
C LYS A 91 -24.22 -10.38 -5.86
N THR A 92 -25.08 -9.77 -6.68
CA THR A 92 -26.53 -9.73 -6.46
C THR A 92 -27.31 -10.64 -7.44
N LYS A 93 -26.63 -11.65 -8.00
CA LYS A 93 -27.23 -12.76 -8.75
C LYS A 93 -26.84 -14.10 -8.13
#